data_AF-A0A517ZI34-F1
#
_entry.id   AF-A0A517ZI34-F1
#
_cell.length_a   1.000
_cell.length_b   1.000
_cell.length_c   1.000
_cell.angle_alpha   90.00
_cell.angle_beta   90.00
_cell.angle_gamma   90.00
#
_symmetry.space_group_name_H-M   'P 1'
#
loop_
_entity.id
_entity.type
_entity.pdbx_description
1 polymer ?
#
loop_
_entity_poly.entity_id
_entity_poly.type
_entity_poly.pdbx_seq_one_letter_code
_entity_poly.pdbx_strand_id
1 'polypeptide(L)'
;MASVTNLRSNHHAKLAAWLPLFVLPVVAVWSTRNSAAWLCMWALAFSIYAGLKWLSYSEYVENHFCTVRRSIGYLVAWPGMDAKSFLSTSPSFAPPHPWEWRAAVAKMVIGCVLIGIAVALVNRQMWVAGWTGMVGITLALHFGTFHLFSTAWRQAGVDARPLMDAPLLATCLNDFWGKRWNLAFRDLAHTYVFRTCVGRWGIAVATMAVFVVSGVIHDLVISLPARAGYGLPTLYFVIQGAGVMFERSPLGKRLGLRHGVVGRIYCAVLILAPVGLLFHPPFVERVIVPMLTILRLDWS
;
A
#
# COMPACT_ATOMS: atom_id res chain seq x y z
N MET A 1 31.64 -28.92 -4.25
CA MET A 1 31.07 -29.09 -2.90
C MET A 1 30.93 -27.72 -2.26
N ALA A 2 29.73 -27.12 -2.30
CA ALA A 2 29.47 -25.91 -1.52
C ALA A 2 29.50 -26.29 -0.04
N SER A 3 30.49 -25.79 0.71
CA SER A 3 30.68 -26.12 2.11
C SER A 3 29.40 -25.82 2.93
N VAL A 4 29.02 -26.73 3.82
CA VAL A 4 27.88 -26.61 4.75
C VAL A 4 27.94 -25.30 5.58
N THR A 5 29.13 -24.73 5.78
CA THR A 5 29.31 -23.41 6.40
C THR A 5 28.78 -22.24 5.56
N ASN A 6 28.90 -22.29 4.22
CA ASN A 6 28.34 -21.28 3.31
C ASN A 6 26.81 -21.37 3.20
N LEU A 7 26.24 -22.57 3.37
CA LEU A 7 24.79 -22.75 3.41
C LEU A 7 24.17 -22.22 4.72
N ARG A 8 24.86 -22.40 5.87
CA ARG A 8 24.42 -21.84 7.16
C ARG A 8 24.56 -20.32 7.21
N SER A 9 25.65 -19.72 6.74
CA SER A 9 25.81 -18.25 6.73
C SER A 9 24.74 -17.57 5.87
N ASN A 10 24.45 -18.11 4.69
CA ASN A 10 23.37 -17.61 3.81
C ASN A 10 21.98 -17.78 4.44
N HIS A 11 21.75 -18.82 5.23
CA HIS A 11 20.45 -19.02 5.90
C HIS A 11 20.26 -18.04 7.07
N HIS A 12 21.30 -17.77 7.88
CA HIS A 12 21.24 -16.78 8.96
C HIS A 12 21.11 -15.35 8.44
N ALA A 13 21.83 -14.99 7.37
CA ALA A 13 21.71 -13.69 6.72
C ALA A 13 20.30 -13.47 6.16
N LYS A 14 19.71 -14.51 5.54
CA LYS A 14 18.31 -14.47 5.09
C LYS A 14 17.35 -14.33 6.25
N LEU A 15 17.47 -15.10 7.33
CA LEU A 15 16.56 -14.95 8.49
C LEU A 15 16.67 -13.56 9.15
N ALA A 16 17.86 -12.98 9.20
CA ALA A 16 18.06 -11.63 9.72
C ALA A 16 17.36 -10.54 8.89
N ALA A 17 17.26 -10.71 7.56
CA ALA A 17 16.54 -9.79 6.67
C ALA A 17 15.03 -9.71 6.98
N TRP A 18 14.43 -10.79 7.44
CA TRP A 18 13.01 -10.87 7.78
C TRP A 18 12.68 -10.35 9.18
N LEU A 19 13.67 -10.29 10.07
CA LEU A 19 13.47 -9.97 11.49
C LEU A 19 12.74 -8.63 11.72
N PRO A 20 13.09 -7.52 11.04
CA PRO A 20 12.39 -6.25 11.23
C PRO A 20 10.90 -6.29 10.86
N LEU A 21 10.51 -7.10 9.87
CA LEU A 21 9.11 -7.23 9.45
C LEU A 21 8.21 -7.80 10.56
N PHE A 22 8.77 -8.62 11.46
CA PHE A 22 8.02 -9.21 12.58
C PHE A 22 8.24 -8.45 13.89
N VAL A 23 9.46 -7.98 14.15
CA VAL A 23 9.79 -7.32 15.42
C VAL A 23 9.22 -5.90 15.49
N LEU A 24 9.33 -5.11 14.41
CA LEU A 24 8.91 -3.70 14.46
C LEU A 24 7.40 -3.55 14.73
N PRO A 25 6.49 -4.35 14.12
CA PRO A 25 5.07 -4.25 14.45
C PRO A 25 4.75 -4.61 15.90
N VAL A 26 5.42 -5.62 16.47
CA VAL A 26 5.24 -5.99 17.88
C VAL A 26 5.69 -4.84 18.80
N VAL A 27 6.85 -4.25 18.52
CA VAL A 27 7.36 -3.09 19.26
C VAL A 27 6.41 -1.89 19.12
N ALA A 28 5.87 -1.65 17.92
CA ALA A 28 4.92 -0.57 17.66
C ALA A 28 3.63 -0.73 18.48
N VAL A 29 3.05 -1.93 18.54
CA VAL A 29 1.86 -2.20 19.37
C VAL A 29 2.18 -2.02 20.85
N TRP A 30 3.31 -2.54 21.31
CA TRP A 30 3.70 -2.44 22.71
C TRP A 30 3.94 -1.00 23.15
N SER A 31 4.66 -0.21 22.34
CA SER A 31 4.99 1.18 22.66
C SER A 31 3.76 2.11 22.60
N THR A 32 2.77 1.80 21.77
CA THR A 32 1.55 2.61 21.60
C THR A 32 0.34 2.08 22.36
N ARG A 33 0.50 1.06 23.22
CA ARG A 33 -0.60 0.41 23.96
C ARG A 33 -1.46 1.36 24.80
N ASN A 34 -0.85 2.44 25.29
CA ASN A 34 -1.46 3.48 26.12
C ASN A 34 -1.64 4.82 25.38
N SER A 35 -1.46 4.82 24.06
CA SER A 35 -1.60 6.02 23.21
C SER A 35 -2.94 6.04 22.49
N ALA A 36 -3.25 7.16 21.82
CA ALA A 36 -4.43 7.25 20.95
C ALA A 36 -4.38 6.20 19.81
N ALA A 37 -5.53 5.68 19.41
CA ALA A 37 -5.61 4.61 18.41
C ALA A 37 -4.97 4.99 17.06
N TRP A 38 -5.07 6.24 16.63
CA TRP A 38 -4.44 6.72 15.40
C TRP A 38 -2.91 6.70 15.45
N LEU A 39 -2.30 6.92 16.62
CA LEU A 39 -0.85 6.78 16.79
C LEU A 39 -0.43 5.32 16.63
N CYS A 40 -1.18 4.39 17.22
CA CYS A 40 -0.97 2.95 17.05
C CYS A 40 -1.10 2.53 15.57
N MET A 41 -2.14 3.00 14.87
CA MET A 41 -2.33 2.76 13.44
C MET A 41 -1.12 3.22 12.62
N TRP A 42 -0.68 4.47 12.78
CA TRP A 42 0.46 4.98 12.03
C TRP A 42 1.76 4.26 12.41
N ALA A 43 2.00 4.00 13.69
CA ALA A 43 3.18 3.25 14.13
C ALA A 43 3.21 1.84 13.51
N LEU A 44 2.08 1.15 13.47
CA LEU A 44 1.93 -0.14 12.79
C LEU A 44 2.18 -0.03 11.28
N ALA A 45 1.51 0.90 10.61
CA ALA A 45 1.68 1.10 9.17
C ALA A 45 3.15 1.38 8.80
N PHE A 46 3.82 2.29 9.53
CA PHE A 46 5.23 2.61 9.34
C PHE A 46 6.14 1.43 9.68
N SER A 47 5.85 0.65 10.72
CA SER A 47 6.66 -0.51 11.10
C SER A 47 6.63 -1.63 10.05
N ILE A 48 5.45 -1.94 9.50
CA ILE A 48 5.28 -2.94 8.43
C ILE A 48 5.96 -2.43 7.16
N TYR A 49 5.73 -1.17 6.80
CA TYR A 49 6.40 -0.52 5.68
C TYR A 49 7.93 -0.58 5.81
N ALA A 50 8.48 -0.19 6.97
CA ALA A 50 9.92 -0.21 7.21
C ALA A 50 10.49 -1.64 7.13
N GLY A 51 9.77 -2.63 7.69
CA GLY A 51 10.15 -4.04 7.59
C GLY A 51 10.18 -4.56 6.15
N LEU A 52 9.14 -4.28 5.36
CA LEU A 52 9.07 -4.66 3.94
C LEU A 52 10.14 -3.96 3.10
N LYS A 53 10.36 -2.67 3.37
CA LYS A 53 11.38 -1.87 2.70
C LYS A 53 12.79 -2.37 2.99
N TRP A 54 13.06 -2.70 4.26
CA TRP A 54 14.31 -3.31 4.69
C TRP A 54 14.53 -4.68 4.06
N LEU A 55 13.49 -5.51 4.00
CA LEU A 55 13.56 -6.82 3.36
C LEU A 55 13.96 -6.68 1.88
N SER A 56 13.28 -5.81 1.12
CA SER A 56 13.65 -5.55 -0.28
C SER A 56 15.08 -5.01 -0.43
N TYR A 57 15.50 -4.09 0.46
CA TYR A 57 16.85 -3.54 0.46
C TYR A 57 17.92 -4.59 0.71
N SER A 58 17.78 -5.34 1.81
CA SER A 58 18.75 -6.32 2.31
C SER A 58 18.96 -7.44 1.30
N GLU A 59 17.90 -7.97 0.67
CA GLU A 59 18.02 -8.97 -0.39
C GLU A 59 18.75 -8.44 -1.63
N TYR A 60 18.55 -7.17 -1.99
CA TYR A 60 19.23 -6.58 -3.15
C TYR A 60 20.74 -6.39 -2.88
N VAL A 61 21.10 -5.79 -1.75
CA VAL A 61 22.51 -5.47 -1.42
C VAL A 61 23.35 -6.69 -1.06
N GLU A 62 22.72 -7.83 -0.72
CA GLU A 62 23.44 -9.11 -0.50
C GLU A 62 24.29 -9.49 -1.73
N ASN A 63 23.82 -9.16 -2.93
CA ASN A 63 24.46 -9.55 -4.19
C ASN A 63 24.90 -8.36 -5.07
N HIS A 64 24.69 -7.13 -4.63
CA HIS A 64 24.94 -5.92 -5.43
C HIS A 64 25.61 -4.82 -4.61
N PHE A 65 26.67 -4.23 -5.16
CA PHE A 65 27.27 -3.03 -4.60
C PHE A 65 26.38 -1.81 -4.86
N CYS A 66 26.09 -1.05 -3.80
CA CYS A 66 25.28 0.16 -3.86
C CYS A 66 26.03 1.33 -3.22
N THR A 67 26.00 2.50 -3.85
CA THR A 67 26.57 3.71 -3.22
C THR A 67 25.75 4.11 -1.98
N VAL A 68 26.42 4.60 -0.94
CA VAL A 68 25.76 5.09 0.30
C VAL A 68 24.66 6.11 0.00
N ARG A 69 24.90 7.03 -0.95
CA ARG A 69 23.90 8.02 -1.40
C ARG A 69 22.62 7.36 -1.93
N ARG A 70 22.74 6.32 -2.76
CA ARG A 70 21.59 5.59 -3.31
C ARG A 70 20.86 4.80 -2.23
N SER A 71 21.59 4.18 -1.30
CA SER A 71 21.00 3.47 -0.16
C SER A 71 20.21 4.42 0.75
N ILE A 72 20.77 5.57 1.12
CA ILE A 72 20.06 6.61 1.91
C ILE A 72 18.85 7.13 1.14
N GLY A 73 19.01 7.42 -0.16
CA GLY A 73 17.92 7.85 -1.03
C GLY A 73 16.76 6.86 -1.05
N TYR A 74 17.07 5.56 -1.15
CA TYR A 74 16.07 4.49 -1.11
C TYR A 74 15.39 4.40 0.25
N LEU A 75 16.16 4.34 1.34
CA LEU A 75 15.66 4.06 2.69
C LEU A 75 14.85 5.22 3.28
N VAL A 76 15.22 6.47 2.98
CA VAL A 76 14.67 7.65 3.67
C VAL A 76 13.84 8.53 2.73
N ALA A 77 14.30 8.75 1.50
CA ALA A 77 13.76 9.80 0.62
C ALA A 77 12.88 9.28 -0.52
N TRP A 78 12.64 7.97 -0.60
CA TRP A 78 11.74 7.34 -1.57
C TRP A 78 10.72 6.46 -0.85
N PRO A 79 9.40 6.65 -0.99
CA PRO A 79 8.39 5.79 -0.34
C PRO A 79 8.19 4.42 -0.99
N GLY A 80 8.78 4.13 -2.16
CA GLY A 80 8.62 2.83 -2.80
C GLY A 80 9.45 1.72 -2.15
N MET A 81 9.11 0.48 -2.48
CA MET A 81 9.70 -0.73 -1.90
C MET A 81 10.31 -1.68 -2.94
N ASP A 82 10.70 -1.15 -4.11
CA ASP A 82 11.43 -1.89 -5.14
C ASP A 82 12.90 -1.44 -5.14
N ALA A 83 13.71 -2.11 -4.31
CA ALA A 83 15.14 -1.84 -4.20
C ALA A 83 15.86 -2.07 -5.52
N LYS A 84 15.46 -3.09 -6.29
CA LYS A 84 16.09 -3.43 -7.57
C LYS A 84 15.96 -2.28 -8.56
N SER A 85 14.74 -1.79 -8.76
CA SER A 85 14.51 -0.68 -9.69
C SER A 85 15.25 0.59 -9.23
N PHE A 86 15.18 0.94 -7.95
CA PHE A 86 15.76 2.18 -7.44
C PHE A 86 17.30 2.20 -7.36
N LEU A 87 17.91 1.08 -6.96
CA LEU A 87 19.35 0.98 -6.71
C LEU A 87 20.15 0.50 -7.93
N SER A 88 19.50 -0.10 -8.93
CA SER A 88 20.20 -0.51 -10.16
C SER A 88 20.74 0.71 -10.92
N THR A 89 21.89 0.52 -11.57
CA THR A 89 22.54 1.50 -12.44
C THR A 89 21.95 1.52 -13.85
N SER A 90 20.86 0.80 -14.10
CA SER A 90 20.26 0.65 -15.43
C SER A 90 19.80 2.01 -15.99
N PRO A 91 20.39 2.47 -17.10
CA PRO A 91 20.06 3.76 -17.68
C PRO A 91 18.90 3.57 -18.66
N SER A 92 17.69 4.03 -18.28
CA SER A 92 16.67 4.52 -19.22
C SER A 92 15.31 4.51 -18.54
N PHE A 93 14.98 5.60 -17.86
CA PHE A 93 13.58 5.90 -17.56
C PHE A 93 13.23 7.24 -18.18
N ALA A 94 12.07 7.28 -18.84
CA ALA A 94 11.58 8.50 -19.43
C ALA A 94 11.44 9.55 -18.31
N PRO A 95 12.02 10.75 -18.49
CA PRO A 95 11.84 11.84 -17.53
C PRO A 95 10.33 12.10 -17.34
N PRO A 96 9.91 12.54 -16.15
CA PRO A 96 8.52 12.81 -15.90
C PRO A 96 8.03 13.89 -16.87
N HIS A 97 6.85 13.70 -17.44
CA HIS A 97 6.22 14.73 -18.26
C HIS A 97 5.86 15.93 -17.36
N PRO A 98 5.99 17.20 -17.80
CA PRO A 98 5.67 18.38 -16.96
C PRO A 98 4.25 18.39 -16.38
N TRP A 99 3.31 17.71 -17.05
CA TRP A 99 1.97 17.46 -16.53
C TRP A 99 1.96 16.65 -15.24
N GLU A 100 2.84 15.65 -15.09
CA GLU A 100 2.88 14.78 -13.90
C GLU A 100 3.14 15.61 -12.64
N TRP A 101 4.07 16.58 -12.70
CA TRP A 101 4.33 17.53 -11.63
C TRP A 101 3.08 18.31 -11.24
N ARG A 102 2.45 18.99 -12.21
CA ARG A 102 1.24 19.79 -11.96
C ARG A 102 0.11 18.93 -11.41
N ALA A 103 -0.07 17.73 -11.96
CA ALA A 103 -1.10 16.80 -11.54
C ALA A 103 -0.83 16.25 -10.14
N ALA A 104 0.42 16.04 -9.73
CA ALA A 104 0.79 15.62 -8.39
C ALA A 104 0.59 16.75 -7.37
N VAL A 105 1.04 17.98 -7.68
CA VAL A 105 0.78 19.18 -6.85
C VAL A 105 -0.72 19.41 -6.69
N ALA A 106 -1.50 19.36 -7.77
CA ALA A 106 -2.94 19.56 -7.71
C ALA A 106 -3.63 18.54 -6.79
N LYS A 107 -3.28 17.24 -6.89
CA LYS A 107 -3.83 16.20 -6.00
C LYS A 107 -3.42 16.41 -4.54
N MET A 108 -2.18 16.86 -4.31
CA MET A 108 -1.70 17.20 -2.98
C MET A 108 -2.52 18.35 -2.37
N VAL A 109 -2.67 19.45 -3.10
CA VAL A 109 -3.44 20.64 -2.66
C VAL A 109 -4.91 20.30 -2.43
N ILE A 110 -5.56 19.60 -3.37
CA ILE A 110 -6.96 19.16 -3.21
C ILE A 110 -7.09 18.28 -1.97
N GLY A 111 -6.16 17.35 -1.75
CA GLY A 111 -6.13 16.51 -0.56
C GLY A 111 -6.03 17.33 0.74
N CYS A 112 -5.11 18.30 0.79
CA CYS A 112 -4.97 19.21 1.93
C CYS A 112 -6.24 20.03 2.19
N VAL A 113 -6.90 20.54 1.14
CA VAL A 113 -8.17 21.27 1.27
C VAL A 113 -9.26 20.37 1.83
N LEU A 114 -9.38 19.13 1.35
CA LEU A 114 -10.34 18.16 1.89
C LEU A 114 -10.07 17.83 3.36
N ILE A 115 -8.80 17.71 3.77
CA ILE A 115 -8.44 17.55 5.19
C ILE A 115 -8.90 18.78 5.99
N GLY A 116 -8.65 20.00 5.50
CA GLY A 116 -9.13 21.22 6.16
C GLY A 116 -10.65 21.27 6.31
N ILE A 117 -11.38 20.89 5.26
CA ILE A 117 -12.85 20.75 5.30
C ILE A 117 -13.26 19.69 6.34
N ALA A 118 -12.60 18.54 6.36
CA ALA A 118 -12.89 17.48 7.31
C ALA A 118 -12.69 17.95 8.77
N VAL A 119 -11.60 18.66 9.05
CA VAL A 119 -11.32 19.25 10.37
C VAL A 119 -12.40 20.27 10.76
N ALA A 120 -12.86 21.11 9.82
CA ALA A 120 -13.93 22.07 10.09
C ALA A 120 -15.30 21.39 10.36
N LEU A 121 -15.55 20.23 9.76
CA LEU A 121 -16.81 19.49 9.88
C LEU A 121 -16.84 18.49 11.04
N VAL A 122 -15.70 18.14 11.66
CA VAL A 122 -15.56 16.99 12.57
C VAL A 122 -16.56 16.99 13.74
N ASN A 123 -16.89 18.16 14.30
CA ASN A 123 -17.85 18.27 15.42
C ASN A 123 -19.32 18.38 14.98
N ARG A 124 -19.58 18.69 13.70
CA ARG A 124 -20.93 18.91 13.17
C ARG A 124 -21.47 17.68 12.44
N GLN A 125 -20.61 17.04 11.66
CA GLN A 125 -20.96 15.92 10.78
C GLN A 125 -19.83 14.89 10.81
N MET A 126 -19.71 14.16 11.92
CA MET A 126 -18.63 13.20 12.17
C MET A 126 -18.37 12.25 10.99
N TRP A 127 -19.42 11.64 10.45
CA TRP A 127 -19.29 10.68 9.33
C TRP A 127 -18.77 11.33 8.05
N VAL A 128 -19.31 12.50 7.70
CA VAL A 128 -18.88 13.24 6.51
C VAL A 128 -17.44 13.69 6.67
N ALA A 129 -17.07 14.20 7.85
CA ALA A 129 -15.70 14.56 8.17
C ALA A 129 -14.75 13.37 8.09
N GLY A 130 -15.11 12.22 8.68
CA GLY A 130 -14.28 11.02 8.65
C GLY A 130 -13.97 10.54 7.24
N TRP A 131 -14.99 10.39 6.39
CA TRP A 131 -14.81 9.99 4.98
C TRP A 131 -14.08 11.05 4.15
N THR A 132 -14.42 12.33 4.33
CA THR A 132 -13.74 13.44 3.65
C THR A 132 -12.26 13.48 4.03
N GLY A 133 -11.94 13.28 5.30
CA GLY A 133 -10.58 13.23 5.83
C GLY A 133 -9.79 12.06 5.27
N MET A 134 -10.36 10.85 5.22
CA MET A 134 -9.71 9.69 4.60
C MET A 134 -9.41 9.93 3.12
N VAL A 135 -10.39 10.42 2.34
CA VAL A 135 -10.19 10.76 0.92
C VAL A 135 -9.12 11.84 0.76
N GLY A 136 -9.15 12.87 1.60
CA GLY A 136 -8.16 13.94 1.63
C GLY A 136 -6.75 13.45 1.91
N ILE A 137 -6.57 12.58 2.93
CA ILE A 137 -5.29 11.96 3.27
C ILE A 137 -4.79 11.06 2.14
N THR A 138 -5.66 10.23 1.56
CA THR A 138 -5.30 9.39 0.42
C THR A 138 -4.84 10.24 -0.77
N LEU A 139 -5.57 11.31 -1.12
CA LEU A 139 -5.18 12.22 -2.19
C LEU A 139 -3.88 12.97 -1.90
N ALA A 140 -3.75 13.54 -0.70
CA ALA A 140 -2.58 14.30 -0.29
C ALA A 140 -1.32 13.43 -0.30
N LEU A 141 -1.38 12.28 0.36
CA LEU A 141 -0.23 11.42 0.59
C LEU A 141 0.07 10.50 -0.61
N HIS A 142 -0.89 9.64 -0.99
CA HIS A 142 -0.63 8.56 -1.95
C HIS A 142 -0.60 9.06 -3.39
N PHE A 143 -1.47 10.00 -3.73
CA PHE A 143 -1.61 10.51 -5.09
C PHE A 143 -0.86 11.83 -5.35
N GLY A 144 -0.61 12.60 -4.29
CA GLY A 144 0.14 13.85 -4.31
C GLY A 144 1.62 13.63 -3.97
N THR A 145 1.94 13.56 -2.68
CA THR A 145 3.31 13.51 -2.14
C THR A 145 4.14 12.36 -2.71
N PHE A 146 3.61 11.13 -2.72
CA PHE A 146 4.36 9.99 -3.26
C PHE A 146 4.60 10.10 -4.77
N HIS A 147 3.67 10.72 -5.50
CA HIS A 147 3.85 10.99 -6.91
C HIS A 147 4.90 12.09 -7.13
N LEU A 148 4.94 13.13 -6.30
CA LEU A 148 6.00 14.15 -6.33
C LEU A 148 7.38 13.55 -6.08
N PHE A 149 7.51 12.62 -5.13
CA PHE A 149 8.76 11.89 -4.92
C PHE A 149 9.14 11.05 -6.13
N SER A 150 8.17 10.36 -6.75
CA SER A 150 8.41 9.59 -7.97
C SER A 150 8.92 10.48 -9.11
N THR A 151 8.28 11.62 -9.34
CA THR A 151 8.70 12.57 -10.37
C THR A 151 10.08 13.16 -10.07
N ALA A 152 10.36 13.53 -8.81
CA ALA A 152 11.67 14.07 -8.42
C ALA A 152 12.81 13.08 -8.66
N TRP A 153 12.62 11.82 -8.28
CA TRP A 153 13.63 10.77 -8.49
C TRP A 153 13.78 10.39 -9.96
N ARG A 154 12.70 10.32 -10.73
CA ARG A 154 12.77 10.09 -12.18
C ARG A 154 13.46 11.23 -12.91
N GLN A 155 13.22 12.48 -12.49
CA GLN A 155 13.95 13.64 -13.00
C GLN A 155 15.46 13.54 -12.70
N ALA A 156 15.83 12.95 -11.57
CA ALA A 156 17.21 12.65 -11.19
C ALA A 156 17.77 11.35 -11.82
N GLY A 157 17.07 10.75 -12.79
CA GLY A 157 17.53 9.55 -13.51
C GLY A 157 17.42 8.25 -12.71
N VAL A 158 16.40 8.12 -11.86
CA VAL A 158 16.14 6.92 -11.04
C VAL A 158 14.85 6.23 -11.45
N ASP A 159 14.80 4.88 -11.49
CA ASP A 159 13.56 4.13 -11.70
C ASP A 159 12.67 4.15 -10.44
N ALA A 160 12.11 5.32 -10.14
CA ALA A 160 11.16 5.50 -9.06
C ALA A 160 9.74 5.60 -9.66
N ARG A 161 9.14 4.47 -10.01
CA ARG A 161 7.81 4.44 -10.63
C ARG A 161 6.73 4.94 -9.67
N PRO A 162 5.67 5.61 -10.17
CA PRO A 162 4.54 6.00 -9.34
C PRO A 162 3.96 4.79 -8.60
N LEU A 163 3.68 4.94 -7.31
CA LEU A 163 3.07 3.88 -6.49
C LEU A 163 1.60 3.64 -6.86
N MET A 164 0.94 4.68 -7.38
CA MET A 164 -0.41 4.66 -7.91
C MET A 164 -0.37 5.10 -9.37
N ASP A 165 -0.80 4.22 -10.29
CA ASP A 165 -0.78 4.47 -11.73
C ASP A 165 -2.20 4.62 -12.31
N ALA A 166 -2.73 5.84 -12.21
CA ALA A 166 -4.05 6.23 -12.71
C ALA A 166 -5.17 5.18 -12.44
N PRO A 167 -5.40 4.76 -11.18
CA PRO A 167 -6.33 3.68 -10.85
C PRO A 167 -7.78 3.92 -11.28
N LEU A 168 -8.20 5.18 -11.40
CA LEU A 168 -9.53 5.53 -11.93
C LEU A 168 -9.72 5.16 -13.41
N LEU A 169 -8.63 4.91 -14.15
CA LEU A 169 -8.67 4.47 -15.55
C LEU A 169 -8.72 2.94 -15.70
N ALA A 170 -8.77 2.19 -14.60
CA ALA A 170 -8.82 0.74 -14.62
C ALA A 170 -9.98 0.25 -15.49
N THR A 171 -9.72 -0.67 -16.43
CA THR A 171 -10.76 -1.23 -17.30
C THR A 171 -11.44 -2.46 -16.71
N CYS A 172 -10.85 -3.06 -15.68
CA CYS A 172 -11.38 -4.20 -14.95
C CYS A 172 -10.70 -4.32 -13.58
N LEU A 173 -11.18 -5.24 -12.74
CA LEU A 173 -10.72 -5.40 -11.37
C LEU A 173 -9.27 -5.90 -11.29
N ASN A 174 -8.91 -6.80 -12.20
CA ASN A 174 -7.52 -7.26 -12.32
C ASN A 174 -6.55 -6.14 -12.76
N ASP A 175 -6.99 -5.19 -13.59
CA ASP A 175 -6.18 -4.04 -14.00
C ASP A 175 -5.96 -3.09 -12.80
N PHE A 176 -7.00 -2.83 -12.02
CA PHE A 176 -6.92 -2.02 -10.81
C PHE A 176 -5.90 -2.58 -9.81
N TRP A 177 -6.10 -3.81 -9.31
CA TRP A 177 -5.24 -4.41 -8.27
C TRP A 177 -3.88 -4.87 -8.78
N GLY A 178 -3.79 -5.25 -10.06
CA GLY A 178 -2.56 -5.84 -10.61
C GLY A 178 -1.57 -4.83 -11.19
N LYS A 179 -2.05 -3.65 -11.61
CA LYS A 179 -1.23 -2.71 -12.41
C LYS A 179 -1.34 -1.25 -11.98
N ARG A 180 -2.32 -0.86 -11.17
CA ARG A 180 -2.62 0.56 -10.94
C ARG A 180 -2.65 0.97 -9.47
N TRP A 181 -3.02 0.06 -8.59
CA TRP A 181 -3.16 0.33 -7.16
C TRP A 181 -2.00 -0.25 -6.36
N ASN A 182 -1.31 0.60 -5.59
CA ASN A 182 -0.26 0.24 -4.64
C ASN A 182 0.80 -0.72 -5.22
N LEU A 183 1.49 -0.27 -6.27
CA LEU A 183 2.42 -1.10 -7.01
C LEU A 183 3.57 -1.64 -6.16
N ALA A 184 4.05 -0.85 -5.18
CA ALA A 184 5.09 -1.32 -4.27
C ALA A 184 4.65 -2.52 -3.43
N PHE A 185 3.46 -2.50 -2.83
CA PHE A 185 2.96 -3.67 -2.11
C PHE A 185 2.68 -4.83 -3.07
N ARG A 186 2.09 -4.55 -4.23
CA ARG A 186 1.79 -5.55 -5.26
C ARG A 186 3.03 -6.34 -5.70
N ASP A 187 4.17 -5.66 -5.90
CA ASP A 187 5.41 -6.31 -6.33
C ASP A 187 6.00 -7.22 -5.25
N LEU A 188 5.95 -6.79 -3.98
CA LEU A 188 6.39 -7.62 -2.85
C LEU A 188 5.44 -8.80 -2.62
N ALA A 189 4.12 -8.57 -2.65
CA ALA A 189 3.13 -9.63 -2.50
C ALA A 189 3.24 -10.67 -3.63
N HIS A 190 3.49 -10.24 -4.86
CA HIS A 190 3.78 -11.15 -5.96
C HIS A 190 5.04 -11.98 -5.67
N THR A 191 6.10 -11.34 -5.19
CA THR A 191 7.39 -12.00 -4.93
C THR A 191 7.32 -13.01 -3.78
N TYR A 192 6.79 -12.61 -2.62
CA TYR A 192 6.85 -13.42 -1.40
C TYR A 192 5.63 -14.33 -1.20
N VAL A 193 4.45 -13.97 -1.73
CA VAL A 193 3.22 -14.76 -1.56
C VAL A 193 2.90 -15.51 -2.84
N PHE A 194 2.69 -14.80 -3.95
CA PHE A 194 2.20 -15.43 -5.18
C PHE A 194 3.18 -16.46 -5.74
N ARG A 195 4.46 -16.10 -5.93
CA ARG A 195 5.48 -17.02 -6.48
C ARG A 195 5.69 -18.25 -5.60
N THR A 196 5.58 -18.09 -4.28
CA THR A 196 5.72 -19.19 -3.31
C THR A 196 4.55 -20.18 -3.39
N CYS A 197 3.33 -19.68 -3.63
CA CYS A 197 2.13 -20.51 -3.70
C CYS A 197 1.87 -21.11 -5.09
N VAL A 198 2.17 -20.37 -6.17
CA VAL A 198 1.71 -20.74 -7.52
C VAL A 198 2.28 -22.07 -8.02
N GLY A 199 3.55 -22.36 -7.71
CA GLY A 199 4.19 -23.60 -8.13
C GLY A 199 3.63 -24.85 -7.45
N ARG A 200 3.06 -24.71 -6.24
CA ARG A 200 2.53 -25.83 -5.46
C ARG A 200 1.01 -25.97 -5.57
N TRP A 201 0.29 -24.86 -5.59
CA TRP A 201 -1.18 -24.84 -5.42
C TRP A 201 -1.91 -24.19 -6.60
N GLY A 202 -1.18 -23.78 -7.64
CA GLY A 202 -1.75 -23.20 -8.84
C GLY A 202 -2.16 -21.73 -8.70
N ILE A 203 -2.57 -21.15 -9.83
CA ILE A 203 -2.79 -19.69 -9.98
C ILE A 203 -3.96 -19.21 -9.14
N ALA A 204 -5.04 -19.99 -9.03
CA ALA A 204 -6.24 -19.58 -8.29
C ALA A 204 -5.93 -19.42 -6.79
N VAL A 205 -5.32 -20.45 -6.17
CA VAL A 205 -4.94 -20.43 -4.75
C VAL A 205 -3.90 -19.35 -4.49
N ALA A 206 -2.89 -19.21 -5.36
CA ALA A 206 -1.88 -18.16 -5.21
C ALA A 206 -2.47 -16.74 -5.29
N THR A 207 -3.46 -16.52 -6.17
CA THR A 207 -4.16 -15.25 -6.27
C THR A 207 -4.94 -14.95 -5.00
N MET A 208 -5.73 -15.92 -4.51
CA MET A 208 -6.50 -15.74 -3.27
C MET A 208 -5.57 -15.53 -2.06
N ALA A 209 -4.45 -16.24 -1.97
CA ALA A 209 -3.47 -16.08 -0.90
C ALA A 209 -2.95 -14.63 -0.80
N VAL A 210 -2.66 -13.98 -1.94
CA VAL A 210 -2.25 -12.56 -1.97
C VAL A 210 -3.33 -11.67 -1.36
N PHE A 211 -4.59 -11.88 -1.73
CA PHE A 211 -5.71 -11.09 -1.20
C PHE A 211 -5.96 -11.35 0.28
N VAL A 212 -5.89 -12.60 0.74
CA VAL A 212 -6.02 -12.94 2.17
C VAL A 212 -4.89 -12.31 2.98
N VAL A 213 -3.63 -12.43 2.55
CA VAL A 213 -2.49 -11.80 3.24
C VAL A 213 -2.65 -10.29 3.28
N SER A 214 -3.08 -9.67 2.18
CA SER A 214 -3.38 -8.23 2.16
C SER A 214 -4.49 -7.88 3.16
N GLY A 215 -5.55 -8.67 3.20
CA GLY A 215 -6.64 -8.56 4.16
C GLY A 215 -6.20 -8.58 5.61
N VAL A 216 -5.39 -9.57 5.97
CA VAL A 216 -4.83 -9.72 7.32
C VAL A 216 -3.96 -8.52 7.71
N ILE A 217 -3.12 -8.03 6.78
CA ILE A 217 -2.32 -6.82 7.02
C ILE A 217 -3.21 -5.60 7.26
N HIS A 218 -4.31 -5.46 6.51
CA HIS A 218 -5.26 -4.37 6.76
C HIS A 218 -6.01 -4.54 8.08
N ASP A 219 -6.36 -5.77 8.49
CA ASP A 219 -6.90 -6.02 9.83
C ASP A 219 -5.92 -5.61 10.94
N LEU A 220 -4.62 -5.90 10.76
CA LEU A 220 -3.58 -5.47 11.69
C LEU A 220 -3.45 -3.94 11.77
N VAL A 221 -3.58 -3.23 10.65
CA VAL A 221 -3.40 -1.76 10.63
C VAL A 221 -4.70 -1.01 10.97
N ILE A 222 -5.86 -1.56 10.65
CA ILE A 222 -7.17 -0.88 10.78
C ILE A 222 -7.91 -1.38 12.02
N SER A 223 -8.21 -2.68 12.07
CA SER A 223 -9.08 -3.28 13.09
C SER A 223 -8.42 -3.34 14.47
N LEU A 224 -7.12 -3.66 14.53
CA LEU A 224 -6.38 -3.79 15.78
C LEU A 224 -6.28 -2.45 16.55
N PRO A 225 -5.88 -1.31 15.95
CA PRO A 225 -5.94 -0.02 16.63
C PRO A 225 -7.35 0.41 17.00
N ALA A 226 -8.34 0.12 16.14
CA ALA A 226 -9.75 0.39 16.43
C ALA A 226 -10.34 -0.51 17.53
N ARG A 227 -9.64 -1.61 17.87
CA ARG A 227 -10.06 -2.67 18.81
C ARG A 227 -11.44 -3.25 18.47
N ALA A 228 -11.79 -3.29 17.20
CA ALA A 228 -13.06 -3.78 16.68
C ALA A 228 -12.99 -3.96 15.16
N GLY A 229 -13.97 -4.66 14.58
CA GLY A 229 -14.06 -4.86 13.13
C GLY A 229 -13.13 -5.94 12.57
N TYR A 230 -12.57 -6.79 13.43
CA TYR A 230 -11.69 -7.90 13.02
C TYR A 230 -12.34 -8.78 11.95
N GLY A 231 -11.58 -9.02 10.88
CA GLY A 231 -11.99 -9.81 9.73
C GLY A 231 -12.76 -9.04 8.67
N LEU A 232 -13.23 -7.81 8.94
CA LEU A 232 -13.96 -7.03 7.93
C LEU A 232 -13.04 -6.55 6.79
N PRO A 233 -11.84 -5.99 7.06
CA PRO A 233 -10.83 -5.77 6.01
C PRO A 233 -10.46 -7.06 5.27
N THR A 234 -10.25 -8.18 5.97
CA THR A 234 -9.96 -9.46 5.31
C THR A 234 -11.08 -9.89 4.38
N LEU A 235 -12.34 -9.79 4.82
CA LEU A 235 -13.51 -10.09 4.00
C LEU A 235 -13.57 -9.19 2.76
N TYR A 236 -13.29 -7.89 2.89
CA TYR A 236 -13.21 -6.98 1.75
C TYR A 236 -12.24 -7.51 0.69
N PHE A 237 -11.00 -7.86 1.08
CA PHE A 237 -10.00 -8.34 0.13
C PHE A 237 -10.32 -9.74 -0.42
N VAL A 238 -10.97 -10.62 0.36
CA VAL A 238 -11.46 -11.91 -0.14
C VAL A 238 -12.51 -11.69 -1.24
N ILE A 239 -13.44 -10.74 -1.07
CA ILE A 239 -14.40 -10.35 -2.12
C ILE A 239 -13.66 -9.85 -3.37
N GLN A 240 -12.60 -9.04 -3.22
CA GLN A 240 -11.79 -8.60 -4.35
C GLN A 240 -11.10 -9.78 -5.07
N GLY A 241 -10.51 -10.71 -4.32
CA GLY A 241 -9.86 -11.89 -4.88
C GLY A 241 -10.82 -12.82 -5.60
N ALA A 242 -12.00 -13.06 -5.01
CA ALA A 242 -13.09 -13.78 -5.65
C ALA A 242 -13.55 -13.08 -6.93
N GLY A 243 -13.67 -11.75 -6.91
CA GLY A 243 -14.01 -10.94 -8.07
C GLY A 243 -12.99 -11.08 -9.21
N VAL A 244 -11.69 -11.01 -8.91
CA VAL A 244 -10.62 -11.21 -9.91
C VAL A 244 -10.67 -12.62 -10.52
N MET A 245 -10.94 -13.65 -9.72
CA MET A 245 -11.10 -15.01 -10.23
C MET A 245 -12.36 -15.16 -11.08
N PHE A 246 -13.48 -14.56 -10.66
CA PHE A 246 -14.73 -14.56 -11.41
C PHE A 246 -14.59 -13.84 -12.76
N GLU A 247 -13.91 -12.69 -12.79
CA GLU A 247 -13.58 -11.95 -14.02
C GLU A 247 -12.84 -12.81 -15.05
N ARG A 248 -12.02 -13.77 -14.58
CA ARG A 248 -11.24 -14.70 -15.41
C ARG A 248 -11.98 -16.00 -15.77
N SER A 249 -13.14 -16.27 -15.15
CA SER A 249 -13.96 -17.45 -15.43
C SER A 249 -14.56 -17.43 -16.84
N PRO A 250 -15.03 -18.58 -17.38
CA PRO A 250 -15.73 -18.61 -18.67
C PRO A 250 -16.93 -17.66 -18.71
N LEU A 251 -17.69 -17.56 -17.62
CA LEU A 251 -18.84 -16.66 -17.51
C LEU A 251 -18.40 -15.19 -17.49
N GLY A 252 -17.38 -14.85 -16.69
CA GLY A 252 -16.84 -13.48 -16.64
C GLY A 252 -16.29 -13.00 -18.00
N LYS A 253 -15.69 -13.91 -18.77
CA LYS A 253 -15.27 -13.64 -20.16
C LYS A 253 -16.47 -13.42 -21.09
N ARG A 254 -17.51 -14.25 -21.00
CA ARG A 254 -18.75 -14.09 -21.80
C ARG A 254 -19.47 -12.77 -21.50
N LEU A 255 -19.46 -12.34 -20.24
CA LEU A 255 -20.02 -11.07 -19.79
C LEU A 255 -19.14 -9.86 -20.12
N GLY A 256 -17.94 -10.06 -20.68
CA GLY A 256 -17.04 -8.96 -21.04
C GLY A 256 -16.44 -8.21 -19.85
N LEU A 257 -16.32 -8.84 -18.68
CA LEU A 257 -15.88 -8.15 -17.43
C LEU A 257 -14.42 -7.67 -17.45
N ARG A 258 -13.65 -8.05 -18.47
CA ARG A 258 -12.20 -7.77 -18.57
C ARG A 258 -11.88 -6.47 -19.32
N HIS A 259 -12.87 -5.84 -19.96
CA HIS A 259 -12.66 -4.66 -20.79
C HIS A 259 -13.91 -3.81 -20.95
N GLY A 260 -13.72 -2.61 -21.52
CA GLY A 260 -14.82 -1.71 -21.88
C GLY A 260 -15.60 -1.17 -20.68
N VAL A 261 -16.81 -0.70 -20.95
CA VAL A 261 -17.67 -0.06 -19.94
C VAL A 261 -18.17 -1.09 -18.91
N VAL A 262 -18.49 -2.31 -19.33
CA VAL A 262 -18.99 -3.37 -18.44
C VAL A 262 -17.92 -3.74 -17.41
N GLY A 263 -16.67 -3.97 -17.84
CA GLY A 263 -15.56 -4.23 -16.92
C GLY A 263 -15.27 -3.07 -15.96
N ARG A 264 -15.43 -1.82 -16.41
CA ARG A 264 -15.29 -0.62 -15.57
C ARG A 264 -16.38 -0.54 -14.50
N ILE A 265 -17.64 -0.77 -14.86
CA ILE A 265 -18.76 -0.78 -13.91
C ILE A 265 -18.57 -1.91 -12.90
N TYR A 266 -18.24 -3.11 -13.36
CA TYR A 266 -17.94 -4.25 -12.50
C TYR A 266 -16.81 -3.92 -11.50
N CYS A 267 -15.70 -3.38 -11.99
CA CYS A 267 -14.58 -2.95 -11.17
C CYS A 267 -15.00 -1.91 -10.12
N ALA A 268 -15.71 -0.87 -10.53
CA ALA A 268 -16.14 0.21 -9.64
C ALA A 268 -17.10 -0.30 -8.55
N VAL A 269 -18.08 -1.13 -8.91
CA VAL A 269 -19.04 -1.70 -7.95
C VAL A 269 -18.32 -2.59 -6.94
N LEU A 270 -17.43 -3.49 -7.38
CA LEU A 270 -16.72 -4.40 -6.49
C LEU A 270 -15.76 -3.66 -5.54
N ILE A 271 -15.20 -2.53 -5.95
CA ILE A 271 -14.33 -1.71 -5.09
C ILE A 271 -15.16 -0.87 -4.12
N LEU A 272 -16.17 -0.16 -4.62
CA LEU A 272 -16.87 0.88 -3.85
C LEU A 272 -17.96 0.33 -2.96
N ALA A 273 -18.76 -0.64 -3.42
CA ALA A 273 -19.89 -1.13 -2.63
C ALA A 273 -19.47 -1.75 -1.28
N PRO A 274 -18.43 -2.60 -1.21
CA PRO A 274 -17.97 -3.16 0.06
C PRO A 274 -16.94 -2.29 0.79
N VAL A 275 -16.68 -1.05 0.37
CA VAL A 275 -15.60 -0.23 0.96
C VAL A 275 -15.79 0.04 2.46
N GLY A 276 -17.04 0.02 2.94
CA GLY A 276 -17.36 0.10 4.37
C GLY A 276 -16.94 -1.13 5.19
N LEU A 277 -16.61 -2.26 4.55
CA LEU A 277 -15.96 -3.39 5.24
C LEU A 277 -14.48 -3.08 5.52
N LEU A 278 -13.80 -2.43 4.56
CA LEU A 278 -12.40 -2.03 4.72
C LEU A 278 -12.26 -0.91 5.75
N PHE A 279 -13.09 0.13 5.65
CA PHE A 279 -13.12 1.26 6.59
C PHE A 279 -14.38 1.18 7.47
N HIS A 280 -14.42 0.14 8.30
CA HIS A 280 -15.58 -0.15 9.14
C HIS A 280 -15.87 0.95 10.17
N PRO A 281 -17.13 1.06 10.67
CA PRO A 281 -17.54 2.16 11.53
C PRO A 281 -16.61 2.42 12.74
N PRO A 282 -16.19 1.39 13.52
CA PRO A 282 -15.24 1.62 14.61
C PRO A 282 -13.91 2.25 14.20
N PHE A 283 -13.41 1.99 12.99
CA PHE A 283 -12.16 2.59 12.52
C PHE A 283 -12.34 4.09 12.28
N VAL A 284 -13.43 4.48 11.62
CA VAL A 284 -13.73 5.89 11.36
C VAL A 284 -13.92 6.65 12.68
N GLU A 285 -14.71 6.09 13.60
CA GLU A 285 -15.06 6.74 14.87
C GLU A 285 -13.91 6.81 15.88
N ARG A 286 -13.09 5.75 15.98
CA ARG A 286 -12.08 5.63 17.04
C ARG A 286 -10.68 6.00 16.58
N VAL A 287 -10.43 6.01 15.28
CA VAL A 287 -9.10 6.26 14.71
C VAL A 287 -9.11 7.56 13.92
N ILE A 288 -9.91 7.66 12.86
CA ILE A 288 -9.87 8.79 11.94
C ILE A 288 -10.41 10.08 12.57
N VAL A 289 -11.60 10.03 13.16
CA VAL A 289 -12.25 11.21 13.75
C VAL A 289 -11.39 11.81 14.87
N PRO A 290 -10.86 11.06 15.85
CA PRO A 290 -9.99 11.61 16.88
C PRO A 290 -8.70 12.25 16.34
N MET A 291 -8.14 11.67 15.26
CA MET A 291 -6.99 12.27 14.57
C MET A 291 -7.33 13.63 13.96
N LEU A 292 -8.48 13.74 13.29
CA LEU A 292 -8.97 15.01 12.73
C LEU A 292 -9.27 16.05 13.83
N THR A 293 -9.80 15.62 14.97
CA THR A 293 -10.08 16.50 16.11
C THR A 293 -8.82 17.14 16.67
N ILE A 294 -7.70 16.40 16.74
CA ILE A 294 -6.43 16.95 17.23
C ILE A 294 -5.88 18.03 16.28
N LEU A 295 -6.00 17.84 14.96
CA LEU A 295 -5.56 18.84 13.96
C LEU A 295 -6.33 20.16 14.04
N ARG A 296 -7.43 20.20 14.78
CA ARG A 296 -8.19 21.43 15.04
C ARG A 296 -7.60 22.28 16.16
N LEU A 297 -6.91 21.68 17.13
CA LEU A 297 -6.52 22.34 18.38
C LEU A 297 -5.48 23.45 18.22
N ASP A 298 -4.96 23.67 17.00
CA ASP A 298 -3.99 24.72 16.68
C ASP A 298 -4.63 25.97 16.01
N TRP A 299 -5.96 26.06 15.89
CA TRP A 299 -6.65 27.14 15.14
C TRP A 299 -7.50 28.11 16.00
N SER A 300 -7.30 28.15 17.31
CA SER A 300 -7.96 29.08 18.24
C SER A 300 -6.95 29.80 19.11
#